data_AF-A0A0F2PSQ1-F1
#
_entry.id   AF-A0A0F2PSQ1-F1
#
_cell.length_a   1.000
_cell.length_b   1.000
_cell.length_c   1.000
_cell.angle_alpha   90.00
_cell.angle_beta   90.00
_cell.angle_gamma   90.00
#
_symmetry.space_group_name_H-M   'P 1'
#
loop_
_entity.id
_entity.type
_entity.pdbx_description
1 polymer ?
#
loop_
_entity_poly.entity_id
_entity_poly.type
_entity_poly.pdbx_seq_one_letter_code
_entity_poly.pdbx_strand_id
1 'polypeptide(L)'
;MAEPWYVAGTGRACTALMSIAPGRIFAKTGAEGVFCAAIPEQGLGIALKCEDGSTRGAEAMIGAVLAKLFSEDQELSAKLGDWSKKSLKNWNGIEVGQIRPVGELA
;
A
#
# COMPACT_ATOMS: atom_id res chain seq x y z
N MET A 1 2.85 13.78 -7.35
CA MET A 1 3.19 14.78 -6.33
C MET A 1 4.68 15.01 -6.41
N ALA A 2 5.15 16.25 -6.37
CA ALA A 2 6.58 16.55 -6.50
C ALA A 2 7.40 15.97 -5.33
N GLU A 3 6.86 15.98 -4.12
CA GLU A 3 7.61 15.61 -2.91
C GLU A 3 6.81 14.70 -1.94
N PRO A 4 6.71 13.38 -2.20
CA PRO A 4 6.01 12.43 -1.32
C PRO A 4 6.58 12.32 0.10
N TRP A 5 7.82 12.72 0.32
CA TRP A 5 8.46 12.66 1.64
C TRP A 5 7.76 13.56 2.65
N TYR A 6 7.29 14.75 2.26
CA TYR A 6 6.59 15.68 3.15
C TYR A 6 5.22 15.16 3.64
N VAL A 7 4.67 14.10 3.03
CA VAL A 7 3.39 13.51 3.43
C VAL A 7 3.52 12.55 4.61
N ALA A 8 4.63 11.82 4.71
CA ALA A 8 4.80 10.80 5.76
C ALA A 8 6.24 10.59 6.26
N GLY A 9 7.26 11.00 5.50
CA GLY A 9 8.67 10.84 5.86
C GLY A 9 9.27 9.49 5.44
N THR A 10 10.38 9.14 6.07
CA THR A 10 11.22 8.01 5.66
C THR A 10 10.62 6.65 6.06
N GLY A 11 10.68 5.68 5.14
CA GLY A 11 10.31 4.29 5.41
C GLY A 11 8.81 4.05 5.63
N ARG A 12 7.95 5.04 5.35
CA ARG A 12 6.51 4.94 5.54
C ARG A 12 5.80 4.47 4.27
N ALA A 13 4.73 3.70 4.45
CA ALA A 13 3.95 3.16 3.34
C ALA A 13 3.41 4.23 2.37
N CYS A 14 2.96 5.37 2.89
CA CYS A 14 2.45 6.48 2.07
C CYS A 14 3.50 6.97 1.07
N THR A 15 4.70 7.25 1.56
CA THR A 15 5.81 7.70 0.72
C THR A 15 6.20 6.63 -0.28
N ALA A 16 6.27 5.35 0.14
CA ALA A 16 6.58 4.25 -0.77
C ALA A 16 5.55 4.10 -1.91
N LEU A 17 4.25 4.09 -1.59
CA LEU A 17 3.18 3.96 -2.59
C LEU A 17 3.17 5.14 -3.57
N MET A 18 3.32 6.36 -3.07
CA MET A 18 3.39 7.56 -3.90
C MET A 18 4.66 7.62 -4.75
N SER A 19 5.74 6.94 -4.34
CA SER A 19 6.96 6.76 -5.15
C SER A 19 6.84 5.66 -6.20
N ILE A 20 6.05 4.60 -5.94
CA ILE A 20 5.77 3.54 -6.93
C ILE A 20 4.96 4.09 -8.11
N ALA A 21 3.99 4.98 -7.84
CA ALA A 21 3.14 5.60 -8.86
C ALA A 21 3.17 7.14 -8.77
N PRO A 22 4.28 7.79 -9.20
CA PRO A 22 4.45 9.23 -9.06
C PRO A 22 3.32 10.02 -9.71
N GLY A 23 2.57 10.78 -8.91
CA GLY A 23 1.49 11.65 -9.42
C GLY A 23 0.16 10.96 -9.70
N ARG A 24 0.12 9.63 -9.65
CA ARG A 24 -1.09 8.85 -9.92
C ARG A 24 -1.80 8.41 -8.64
N ILE A 25 -1.04 8.15 -7.57
CA ILE A 25 -1.55 7.75 -6.26
C ILE A 25 -1.25 8.83 -5.23
N PHE A 26 -2.24 9.16 -4.41
CA PHE A 26 -2.09 9.97 -3.20
C PHE A 26 -2.58 9.14 -2.04
N ALA A 27 -1.72 8.92 -1.04
CA ALA A 27 -1.94 7.90 -0.03
C ALA A 27 -1.63 8.46 1.35
N LYS A 28 -2.49 8.19 2.34
CA LYS A 28 -2.22 8.57 3.72
C LYS A 28 -2.76 7.52 4.70
N THR A 29 -1.85 7.05 5.54
CA THR A 29 -2.17 6.22 6.70
C THR A 29 -2.76 7.07 7.81
N GLY A 30 -3.78 6.53 8.48
CA GLY A 30 -4.39 7.03 9.70
C GLY A 30 -4.13 6.10 10.89
N ALA A 31 -4.67 6.46 12.05
CA ALA A 31 -4.60 5.63 13.25
C ALA A 31 -5.51 4.41 13.16
N GLU A 32 -5.27 3.41 13.99
CA GLU A 32 -6.15 2.25 14.16
C GLU A 32 -6.42 1.50 12.83
N GLY A 33 -5.40 1.27 12.01
CA GLY A 33 -5.57 0.49 10.76
C GLY A 33 -6.40 1.20 9.68
N VAL A 34 -6.58 2.52 9.77
CA VAL A 34 -7.16 3.34 8.70
C VAL A 34 -6.12 3.63 7.63
N PHE A 35 -6.52 3.51 6.38
CA PHE A 35 -5.72 3.92 5.23
C PHE A 35 -6.61 4.54 4.16
N CYS A 36 -6.28 5.76 3.73
CA CYS A 36 -6.96 6.42 2.63
C CYS A 36 -6.04 6.56 1.42
N ALA A 37 -6.60 6.47 0.22
CA ALA A 37 -5.91 6.79 -1.00
C ALA A 37 -6.84 7.47 -2.03
N ALA A 38 -6.25 8.13 -3.02
CA ALA A 38 -6.96 8.70 -4.15
C ALA A 38 -6.19 8.41 -5.45
N ILE A 39 -6.94 8.18 -6.52
CA ILE A 39 -6.44 8.00 -7.89
C ILE A 39 -7.11 9.06 -8.77
N PRO A 40 -6.53 10.27 -8.89
CA PRO A 40 -7.20 11.39 -9.55
C PRO A 40 -7.55 11.13 -11.01
N GLU A 41 -6.69 10.42 -11.74
CA GLU A 41 -6.91 10.08 -13.16
C GLU A 41 -8.13 9.17 -13.38
N GLN A 42 -8.53 8.41 -12.35
CA GLN A 42 -9.72 7.55 -12.37
C GLN A 42 -10.92 8.19 -11.65
N GLY A 43 -10.74 9.35 -11.01
CA GLY A 43 -11.78 9.99 -10.19
C GLY A 43 -12.15 9.18 -8.93
N LEU A 44 -11.28 8.30 -8.45
CA LEU A 44 -11.57 7.39 -7.35
C LEU A 44 -10.95 7.85 -6.02
N GLY A 45 -11.73 7.71 -4.95
CA GLY A 45 -11.28 7.79 -3.57
C GLY A 45 -11.44 6.43 -2.88
N ILE A 46 -10.48 6.06 -2.04
CA ILE A 46 -10.42 4.79 -1.33
C ILE A 46 -10.31 5.10 0.16
N ALA A 47 -11.18 4.47 0.95
CA ALA A 47 -11.09 4.45 2.41
C ALA A 47 -11.08 2.99 2.85
N LEU A 48 -10.04 2.62 3.59
CA LEU A 48 -9.83 1.27 4.11
C LEU A 48 -9.70 1.33 5.63
N LYS A 49 -10.33 0.38 6.31
CA LYS A 49 -10.18 0.15 7.74
C LYS A 49 -9.93 -1.33 7.98
N CYS A 50 -8.85 -1.66 8.66
CA CYS A 50 -8.69 -2.98 9.24
C CYS A 50 -9.49 -3.09 10.53
N GLU A 51 -10.29 -4.15 10.63
CA GLU A 51 -11.18 -4.42 11.76
C GLU A 51 -10.40 -4.58 13.08
N ASP A 52 -9.26 -5.28 13.03
CA ASP A 52 -8.36 -5.48 14.18
C ASP A 52 -7.52 -4.23 14.53
N GLY A 53 -7.71 -3.12 13.81
CA GLY A 53 -6.97 -1.89 13.99
C GLY A 53 -5.50 -1.96 13.57
N SER A 54 -5.04 -3.05 12.96
CA SER A 54 -3.62 -3.23 12.65
C SER A 54 -3.20 -2.53 11.35
N THR A 55 -2.11 -1.78 11.43
CA THR A 55 -1.51 -1.13 10.26
C THR A 55 -0.98 -2.14 9.24
N ARG A 56 -0.49 -3.29 9.72
CA ARG A 56 0.10 -4.33 8.86
C ARG A 56 -0.90 -4.91 7.86
N GLY A 57 -2.15 -5.11 8.29
CA GLY A 57 -3.23 -5.54 7.41
C GLY A 57 -3.62 -4.42 6.45
N ALA A 58 -3.69 -3.19 6.96
CA ALA A 58 -4.14 -2.04 6.17
C ALA A 58 -3.17 -1.72 5.03
N GLU A 59 -1.86 -1.79 5.30
CA GLU A 59 -0.81 -1.60 4.30
C GLU A 59 -0.80 -2.72 3.25
N ALA A 60 -0.94 -3.98 3.66
CA ALA A 60 -1.03 -5.08 2.69
C ALA A 60 -2.26 -4.91 1.78
N MET A 61 -3.42 -4.63 2.37
CA MET A 61 -4.67 -4.53 1.61
C MET A 61 -4.74 -3.31 0.71
N ILE A 62 -4.23 -2.13 1.13
CA ILE A 62 -4.24 -0.96 0.25
C ILE A 62 -3.36 -1.19 -0.99
N GLY A 63 -2.21 -1.86 -0.84
CA GLY A 63 -1.35 -2.22 -1.97
C GLY A 63 -2.07 -3.14 -2.97
N ALA A 64 -2.81 -4.12 -2.45
CA ALA A 64 -3.58 -5.08 -3.24
C ALA A 64 -4.75 -4.43 -3.99
N VAL A 65 -5.51 -3.57 -3.32
CA VAL A 65 -6.60 -2.79 -3.94
C VAL A 65 -6.05 -1.90 -5.06
N LEU A 66 -4.95 -1.19 -4.81
CA LEU A 66 -4.30 -0.36 -5.83
C LEU A 66 -3.83 -1.21 -7.01
N ALA A 67 -3.17 -2.35 -6.77
CA ALA A 67 -2.76 -3.25 -7.84
C ALA A 67 -3.93 -3.67 -8.75
N LYS A 68 -5.09 -3.96 -8.17
CA LYS A 68 -6.30 -4.32 -8.92
C LYS A 68 -6.89 -3.14 -9.69
N LEU A 69 -6.90 -1.95 -9.12
CA LEU A 69 -7.39 -0.74 -9.80
C LEU A 69 -6.48 -0.26 -10.93
N PHE A 70 -5.21 -0.65 -10.91
CA PHE A 70 -4.25 -0.42 -11.99
C PHE A 70 -4.05 -1.65 -12.89
N SER A 71 -5.00 -2.59 -12.96
CA SER A 71 -4.84 -3.85 -13.72
C SER A 71 -4.55 -3.68 -15.22
N GLU A 72 -4.92 -2.54 -15.80
CA GLU A 72 -4.62 -2.22 -17.20
C GLU A 72 -3.12 -1.89 -17.40
N ASP A 73 -2.45 -1.39 -16.37
CA ASP A 73 -1.02 -1.14 -16.33
C ASP A 73 -0.32 -2.29 -15.61
N GLN A 74 0.01 -3.34 -16.38
CA GLN A 74 0.55 -4.60 -15.85
C GLN A 74 1.85 -4.40 -15.05
N GLU A 75 2.70 -3.45 -15.46
CA GLU A 75 3.96 -3.18 -14.75
C GLU A 75 3.71 -2.54 -13.39
N LEU A 76 2.86 -1.51 -13.35
CA LEU A 76 2.51 -0.84 -12.11
C LEU A 76 1.73 -1.78 -11.17
N SER A 77 0.78 -2.53 -11.73
CA SER A 77 -0.01 -3.52 -11.00
C SER A 77 0.90 -4.57 -10.34
N ALA A 78 1.87 -5.11 -11.07
CA ALA A 78 2.85 -6.05 -10.52
C ALA A 78 3.68 -5.44 -9.38
N LYS A 79 4.20 -4.21 -9.56
CA LYS A 79 4.96 -3.49 -8.51
C LYS A 79 4.15 -3.29 -7.23
N LEU A 80 2.87 -2.90 -7.36
CA LEU A 80 1.96 -2.72 -6.23
C LEU A 80 1.61 -4.05 -5.58
N GLY A 81 1.39 -5.09 -6.39
CA GLY A 81 1.11 -6.45 -5.93
C GLY A 81 2.27 -7.04 -5.14
N ASP A 82 3.50 -6.86 -5.60
CA ASP A 82 4.68 -7.28 -4.84
C ASP A 82 4.91 -6.42 -3.60
N TRP A 83 4.67 -5.12 -3.68
CA TRP A 83 4.75 -4.26 -2.50
C TRP A 83 3.73 -4.64 -1.42
N SER A 84 2.54 -5.16 -1.79
CA SER A 84 1.50 -5.62 -0.86
C SER A 84 1.95 -6.80 0.01
N LYS A 85 3.00 -7.52 -0.42
CA LYS A 85 3.58 -8.67 0.28
C LYS A 85 4.77 -8.20 1.11
N LYS A 86 4.69 -8.33 2.44
CA LYS A 86 5.75 -7.90 3.37
C LYS A 86 6.38 -9.10 4.07
N SER A 87 7.66 -9.34 3.82
CA SER A 87 8.46 -10.34 4.54
C SER A 87 8.69 -9.87 5.99
N LEU A 88 8.53 -10.81 6.93
CA LEU A 88 8.83 -10.61 8.35
C LEU A 88 10.15 -11.28 8.67
N LYS A 89 11.04 -10.54 9.32
CA LYS A 89 12.36 -11.03 9.73
C LYS A 89 12.49 -10.95 11.25
N ASN A 90 13.18 -11.92 11.84
CA ASN A 90 13.59 -11.83 13.24
C ASN A 90 14.79 -10.86 13.40
N TRP A 91 15.23 -10.66 14.63
CA TRP A 91 16.36 -9.77 14.94
C TRP A 91 17.68 -10.20 14.26
N ASN A 92 17.85 -11.50 13.98
CA ASN A 92 19.00 -12.04 13.27
C ASN A 92 18.87 -11.94 11.73
N GLY A 93 17.84 -11.24 11.23
CA GLY A 93 17.59 -11.05 9.80
C GLY A 93 17.01 -12.27 9.07
N ILE A 94 16.71 -13.35 9.79
CA ILE A 94 16.13 -14.57 9.23
C ILE A 94 14.65 -14.33 8.94
N GLU A 95 14.20 -14.66 7.74
CA GLU A 95 12.77 -14.62 7.39
C GLU A 95 11.99 -15.65 8.19
N VAL A 96 10.93 -15.20 8.87
CA VAL A 96 10.09 -16.01 9.75
C VAL A 96 8.62 -16.03 9.32
N GLY A 97 8.26 -15.27 8.28
CA GLY A 97 6.91 -15.26 7.75
C GLY A 97 6.68 -14.14 6.75
N GLN A 98 5.43 -14.02 6.30
CA GLN A 98 5.04 -13.01 5.34
C GLN A 98 3.61 -12.54 5.63
N ILE A 99 3.39 -11.23 5.48
CA ILE A 99 2.07 -10.61 5.44
C ILE A 99 1.68 -10.45 3.98
N ARG A 100 0.52 -10.98 3.59
CA ARG A 100 0.02 -10.90 2.22
C ARG A 100 -1.51 -10.88 2.19
N PRO A 101 -2.13 -10.25 1.19
CA PRO A 101 -3.56 -10.40 0.92
C PRO A 101 -3.90 -11.87 0.58
N VAL A 102 -5.17 -12.23 0.82
CA VAL A 102 -5.78 -13.52 0.49
C VAL A 102 -7.17 -13.29 -0.10
N GLY A 103 -7.68 -14.23 -0.90
CA GLY A 103 -9.02 -14.15 -1.49
C GLY A 103 -9.06 -13.34 -2.79
N GLU A 104 -10.19 -12.70 -3.08
CA GLU A 104 -10.48 -12.05 -4.38
C GLU A 104 -9.58 -10.84 -4.71
N LEU A 105 -8.87 -10.33 -3.71
CA LEU A 105 -7.93 -9.21 -3.83
C LEU A 105 -6.47 -9.67 -3.75
N ALA A 106 -6.19 -10.99 -3.80
CA ALA A 106 -4.83 -11.53 -3.81
C ALA A 106 -4.19 -11.55 -5.20
#